data_AF-X1HC13-F1
#
_entry.id   AF-X1HC13-F1
#
_cell.length_a   1.000
_cell.length_b   1.000
_cell.length_c   1.000
_cell.angle_alpha   90.00
_cell.angle_beta   90.00
_cell.angle_gamma   90.00
#
_symmetry.space_group_name_H-M   'P 1'
#
loop_
_entity.id
_entity.type
_entity.pdbx_description
1 polymer ?
#
loop_
_entity_poly.entity_id
_entity_poly.type
_entity_poly.pdbx_seq_one_letter_code
_entity_poly.pdbx_strand_id
1 'polypeptide(L)'
;KEQRTPENGREPTAYIIVLVNTKIKRPFVDFDVGAAVENILLGAISFGIGTCWMAAINYKKIRELFEIPEHYDLKQVISLGYPDEESVMETYKDSFTYWKDSDGKMHVPKRELDDVIFKVY
;
A
#
# COMPACT_ATOMS: atom_id res chain seq x y z
N LYS A 1 -16.75 4.06 -6.71
CA LYS A 1 -16.17 4.36 -5.37
C LYS A 1 -16.38 3.22 -4.37
N GLU A 2 -17.46 2.43 -4.46
CA GLU A 2 -17.71 1.25 -3.59
C GLU A 2 -16.88 0.00 -3.93
N GLN A 3 -16.30 -0.10 -5.13
CA GLN A 3 -15.60 -1.31 -5.62
C GLN A 3 -14.36 -1.76 -4.83
N ARG A 4 -13.99 -1.06 -3.75
CA ARG A 4 -12.73 -1.29 -3.01
C ARG A 4 -12.89 -1.35 -1.50
N THR A 5 -14.10 -1.11 -1.00
CA THR A 5 -14.38 -1.36 0.41
C THR A 5 -14.64 -2.86 0.54
N PRO A 6 -13.87 -3.58 1.36
CA PRO A 6 -14.14 -4.99 1.58
C PRO A 6 -15.58 -5.20 2.05
N GLU A 7 -16.18 -6.29 1.60
CA GLU A 7 -17.50 -6.73 2.09
C GLU A 7 -17.39 -7.11 3.58
N ASN A 8 -18.53 -7.09 4.27
CA ASN A 8 -18.59 -7.48 5.68
C ASN A 8 -18.06 -8.91 5.88
N GLY A 9 -17.12 -9.10 6.79
CA GLY A 9 -16.43 -10.37 7.05
C GLY A 9 -15.20 -10.63 6.18
N ARG A 10 -14.89 -9.74 5.23
CA ARG A 10 -13.71 -9.82 4.34
C ARG A 10 -12.73 -8.67 4.60
N GLU A 11 -12.88 -7.97 5.73
CA GLU A 11 -12.00 -6.89 6.11
C GLU A 11 -10.60 -7.40 6.49
N PRO A 12 -9.55 -6.57 6.36
CA PRO A 12 -8.23 -6.90 6.87
C PRO A 12 -8.26 -7.29 8.35
N THR A 13 -7.57 -8.37 8.68
CA THR A 13 -7.50 -8.91 10.05
C THR A 13 -6.57 -8.10 10.95
N ALA A 14 -5.60 -7.39 10.35
CA ALA A 14 -4.67 -6.54 11.09
C ALA A 14 -4.26 -5.31 10.29
N TYR A 15 -3.74 -4.31 11.02
CA TYR A 15 -3.19 -3.09 10.45
C TYR A 15 -1.88 -2.72 11.15
N ILE A 16 -0.92 -2.21 10.38
CA ILE A 16 0.31 -1.60 10.90
C ILE A 16 0.25 -0.10 10.58
N ILE A 17 0.37 0.75 11.59
CA ILE A 17 0.46 2.20 11.43
C ILE A 17 1.93 2.59 11.38
N VAL A 18 2.36 3.23 10.29
CA VAL A 18 3.75 3.63 10.09
C VAL A 18 3.96 5.03 10.64
N LEU A 19 4.76 5.13 11.69
CA LEU A 19 5.03 6.38 12.42
C LEU A 19 6.50 6.78 12.33
N VAL A 20 6.74 8.07 12.14
CA VAL A 20 8.07 8.67 12.13
C VAL A 20 8.21 9.56 13.35
N ASN A 21 9.20 9.30 14.21
CA ASN A 21 9.50 10.16 15.34
C ASN A 21 10.21 11.44 14.88
N THR A 22 9.50 12.57 14.90
CA THR A 22 9.99 13.86 14.39
C THR A 22 11.08 14.48 15.27
N LYS A 23 11.28 13.97 16.49
CA LYS A 23 12.40 14.40 17.36
C LYS A 23 13.74 13.83 16.91
N ILE A 24 13.74 12.77 16.10
CA ILE A 24 14.95 12.17 15.54
C ILE A 24 15.17 12.79 14.16
N LYS A 25 16.00 13.84 14.09
CA LYS A 25 16.38 14.44 12.80
C LYS A 25 17.10 13.40 11.95
N ARG A 26 16.47 13.00 10.85
CA ARG A 26 17.12 12.26 9.76
C ARG A 26 16.75 12.88 8.42
N PRO A 27 17.73 13.24 7.57
CA PRO A 27 17.43 13.51 6.19
C PRO A 27 16.85 12.24 5.54
N PHE A 28 16.06 12.38 4.48
CA PHE A 28 15.62 11.25 3.65
C PHE A 28 14.67 10.24 4.32
N VAL A 29 13.96 10.65 5.38
CA VAL A 29 13.09 9.75 6.15
C VAL A 29 12.02 9.04 5.31
N ASP A 30 11.51 9.67 4.25
CA ASP A 30 10.51 9.03 3.38
C ASP A 30 11.10 7.87 2.56
N PHE A 31 12.42 7.88 2.27
CA PHE A 31 13.11 6.75 1.66
C PHE A 31 13.26 5.58 2.64
N ASP A 32 13.63 5.87 3.90
CA ASP A 32 13.70 4.87 4.97
C ASP A 32 12.32 4.22 5.19
N VAL A 33 11.26 5.03 5.22
CA VAL A 33 9.87 4.56 5.32
C VAL A 33 9.51 3.66 4.14
N GLY A 34 9.78 4.10 2.91
CA GLY A 34 9.50 3.30 1.72
C GLY A 34 10.21 1.94 1.74
N ALA A 35 11.51 1.91 2.07
CA ALA A 35 12.28 0.68 2.18
C ALA A 35 11.78 -0.24 3.30
N ALA A 36 11.45 0.32 4.47
CA ALA A 36 10.91 -0.45 5.58
C ALA A 36 9.55 -1.07 5.24
N VAL A 37 8.65 -0.28 4.63
CA VAL A 37 7.32 -0.76 4.23
C VAL A 37 7.44 -1.83 3.16
N GLU A 38 8.24 -1.63 2.11
CA GLU A 38 8.43 -2.64 1.06
C GLU A 38 8.97 -3.96 1.64
N ASN A 39 9.93 -3.91 2.56
CA ASN A 39 10.42 -5.11 3.24
C ASN A 39 9.33 -5.83 4.05
N ILE A 40 8.43 -5.08 4.71
CA ILE A 40 7.28 -5.67 5.42
C ILE A 40 6.33 -6.35 4.43
N LEU A 41 6.03 -5.71 3.29
CA LEU A 41 5.17 -6.26 2.24
C LEU A 41 5.74 -7.57 1.67
N LEU A 42 7.03 -7.57 1.30
CA LEU A 42 7.73 -8.74 0.78
C LEU A 42 7.86 -9.86 1.83
N GLY A 43 8.04 -9.49 3.11
CA GLY A 43 8.00 -10.43 4.21
C GLY A 43 6.62 -11.08 4.35
N ALA A 44 5.56 -10.28 4.40
CA ALA A 44 4.18 -10.76 4.56
C ALA A 44 3.79 -11.73 3.43
N ILE A 45 4.08 -11.40 2.17
CA ILE A 45 3.74 -12.27 1.04
C ILE A 45 4.47 -13.62 1.12
N SER A 46 5.69 -13.67 1.67
CA SER A 46 6.43 -14.92 1.89
C SER A 46 5.75 -15.86 2.90
N PHE A 47 4.91 -15.31 3.79
CA PHE A 47 4.07 -16.07 4.72
C PHE A 47 2.64 -16.31 4.19
N GLY A 48 2.36 -15.99 2.92
CA GLY A 48 1.03 -16.09 2.34
C GLY A 48 0.05 -15.02 2.83
N ILE A 49 0.56 -13.93 3.41
CA ILE A 49 -0.25 -12.80 3.89
C ILE A 49 -0.28 -11.72 2.81
N GLY A 50 -1.48 -11.34 2.41
CA GLY A 50 -1.72 -10.22 1.51
C GLY A 50 -1.64 -8.89 2.25
N THR A 51 -1.24 -7.85 1.54
CA THR A 51 -1.08 -6.52 2.11
C THR A 51 -1.56 -5.43 1.16
N CYS A 52 -2.12 -4.34 1.70
CA CYS A 52 -2.32 -3.11 0.94
C CYS A 52 -1.66 -1.93 1.66
N TRP A 53 -0.76 -1.24 0.94
CA TRP A 53 -0.06 -0.06 1.39
C TRP A 53 -0.88 1.21 1.10
N MET A 54 -1.38 1.87 2.15
CA MET A 54 -2.38 2.93 2.04
C MET A 54 -1.86 4.27 2.54
N ALA A 55 -1.94 5.28 1.68
CA ALA A 55 -1.73 6.70 2.02
C ALA A 55 -3.02 7.55 1.89
N ALA A 56 -4.04 7.04 1.21
CA ALA A 56 -5.36 7.68 1.12
C ALA A 56 -6.20 7.30 2.35
N ILE A 57 -5.86 7.88 3.51
CA ILE A 57 -6.43 7.56 4.82
C ILE A 57 -6.88 8.82 5.57
N ASN A 58 -7.73 8.66 6.58
CA ASN A 58 -8.11 9.77 7.47
C ASN A 58 -7.12 9.88 8.63
N TYR A 59 -6.01 10.59 8.38
CA TYR A 59 -4.93 10.80 9.36
C TYR A 59 -5.42 11.35 10.70
N LYS A 60 -6.34 12.32 10.68
CA LYS A 60 -6.90 12.93 11.89
C LYS A 60 -7.65 11.90 12.73
N LYS A 61 -8.57 11.16 12.12
CA LYS A 61 -9.37 10.14 12.80
C LYS A 61 -8.50 9.02 13.38
N ILE A 62 -7.48 8.57 12.65
CA ILE A 62 -6.57 7.52 13.13
C ILE A 62 -5.75 8.04 14.31
N ARG A 63 -5.22 9.27 14.22
CA ARG A 63 -4.50 9.90 15.33
C ARG A 63 -5.35 10.00 16.60
N GLU A 64 -6.59 10.44 16.46
CA GLU A 64 -7.53 10.55 17.58
C GLU A 64 -7.87 9.16 18.18
N LEU A 65 -8.16 8.18 17.33
CA LEU A 65 -8.55 6.84 17.76
C LEU A 65 -7.46 6.12 18.56
N PHE A 66 -6.20 6.31 18.17
CA PHE A 66 -5.04 5.66 18.80
C PHE A 66 -4.22 6.60 19.68
N GLU A 67 -4.73 7.79 19.98
CA GLU A 67 -4.08 8.80 20.83
C GLU A 67 -2.61 9.07 20.44
N ILE A 68 -2.32 9.11 19.13
CA ILE A 68 -0.94 9.18 18.62
C ILE A 68 -0.34 10.55 18.97
N PRO A 69 0.80 10.61 19.70
CA PRO A 69 1.42 11.88 20.08
C PRO A 69 1.81 12.75 18.89
N GLU A 70 1.74 14.07 19.05
CA GLU A 70 1.99 15.06 17.98
C GLU A 70 3.39 14.94 17.34
N HIS A 71 4.39 14.51 18.12
CA HIS A 71 5.76 14.33 17.65
C HIS A 71 5.98 13.03 16.85
N TYR A 72 4.95 12.22 16.65
CA TYR A 72 4.96 11.15 15.66
C TYR A 72 4.20 11.60 14.42
N ASP A 73 4.90 11.68 13.29
CA ASP A 73 4.28 11.90 12.00
C ASP A 73 3.70 10.57 11.49
N LEU A 74 2.41 10.56 11.18
CA LEU A 74 1.71 9.37 10.67
C LEU A 74 1.84 9.39 9.15
N LYS A 75 2.61 8.43 8.61
CA LYS A 75 2.89 8.38 7.17
C LYS A 75 1.85 7.57 6.40
N GLN A 76 1.69 6.31 6.75
CA GLN A 76 0.90 5.33 5.99
C GLN A 76 0.32 4.28 6.93
N VAL A 77 -0.63 3.51 6.42
CA VAL A 77 -1.14 2.28 7.06
C VAL A 77 -0.98 1.12 6.10
N ILE A 78 -0.53 -0.02 6.63
CA ILE A 78 -0.49 -1.29 5.92
C ILE A 78 -1.63 -2.14 6.47
N SER A 79 -2.54 -2.58 5.60
CA SER A 79 -3.52 -3.61 5.96
C SER A 79 -2.93 -4.99 5.70
N LEU A 80 -3.30 -5.98 6.53
CA LEU A 80 -2.86 -7.36 6.42
C LEU A 80 -4.05 -8.31 6.54
N GLY A 81 -4.03 -9.38 5.76
CA GLY A 81 -5.03 -10.45 5.81
C GLY A 81 -4.65 -11.58 4.86
N TYR A 82 -5.37 -12.70 4.94
CA TYR A 82 -5.21 -13.75 3.93
C TYR A 82 -5.85 -13.28 2.62
N PRO A 83 -5.13 -13.36 1.47
CA PRO A 83 -5.67 -12.95 0.19
C PRO A 83 -6.94 -13.72 -0.15
N ASP A 84 -7.96 -13.01 -0.61
CA ASP A 84 -9.24 -13.55 -1.06
C ASP A 84 -9.66 -12.96 -2.41
N GLU A 85 -8.67 -12.38 -3.12
CA GLU A 85 -8.79 -11.86 -4.48
C GLU A 85 -7.51 -12.18 -5.26
N GLU A 86 -7.65 -12.40 -6.57
CA GLU A 86 -6.53 -12.57 -7.48
C GLU A 86 -6.23 -11.28 -8.25
N SER A 87 -4.96 -11.08 -8.62
CA SER A 87 -4.58 -9.97 -9.48
C SER A 87 -3.59 -10.39 -10.57
N VAL A 88 -3.64 -9.71 -11.71
CA VAL A 88 -2.69 -9.85 -12.81
C VAL A 88 -2.18 -8.49 -13.25
N MET A 89 -0.93 -8.50 -13.73
CA MET A 89 -0.33 -7.35 -14.37
C MET A 89 -0.82 -7.27 -15.82
N GLU A 90 -1.18 -6.07 -16.23
CA GLU A 90 -1.51 -5.73 -17.62
C GLU A 90 -0.45 -4.78 -18.15
N THR A 91 -0.08 -4.90 -19.43
CA THR A 91 0.71 -3.87 -20.09
C THR A 91 -0.09 -2.57 -20.13
N TYR A 92 0.53 -1.47 -19.69
CA TYR A 92 -0.05 -0.14 -19.77
C TYR A 92 -0.42 0.20 -21.23
N LYS A 93 -1.61 0.79 -21.41
CA LYS A 93 -2.09 1.32 -22.69
C LYS A 93 -2.37 2.82 -22.55
N ASP A 94 -3.49 3.16 -21.92
CA ASP A 94 -3.97 4.55 -21.83
C ASP A 94 -4.26 5.02 -20.40
N SER A 95 -4.33 4.11 -19.42
CA SER A 95 -4.66 4.44 -18.04
C SER A 95 -3.95 3.52 -17.04
N PHE A 96 -3.55 4.08 -15.90
CA PHE A 96 -3.07 3.33 -14.73
C PHE A 96 -4.22 2.93 -13.78
N THR A 97 -5.45 3.29 -14.12
CA THR A 97 -6.61 2.87 -13.36
C THR A 97 -6.75 1.36 -13.50
N TYR A 98 -6.56 0.63 -12.40
CA TYR A 98 -6.87 -0.79 -12.31
C TYR A 98 -8.39 -1.01 -12.46
N TRP A 99 -8.79 -2.22 -12.83
CA TRP A 99 -10.21 -2.62 -12.90
C TRP A 99 -10.39 -4.06 -12.42
N LYS A 100 -11.65 -4.45 -12.19
CA LYS A 100 -12.06 -5.81 -11.86
C LYS A 100 -12.84 -6.38 -13.03
N ASP A 101 -12.51 -7.58 -13.49
CA ASP A 101 -13.24 -8.24 -14.57
C ASP A 101 -14.54 -8.91 -14.07
N SER A 102 -15.26 -9.60 -14.96
CA SER A 102 -16.50 -10.30 -14.63
C SER A 102 -16.30 -11.48 -13.68
N ASP A 103 -15.10 -12.06 -13.64
CA ASP A 103 -14.75 -13.20 -12.78
C ASP A 103 -14.21 -12.73 -11.42
N GLY A 104 -14.11 -11.41 -11.21
CA GLY A 104 -13.64 -10.83 -9.97
C GLY A 104 -12.12 -10.68 -9.90
N LYS A 105 -11.39 -10.86 -10.99
CA LYS A 105 -9.94 -10.73 -11.06
C LYS A 105 -9.54 -9.27 -11.22
N MET A 106 -8.52 -8.86 -10.46
CA MET A 106 -8.00 -7.50 -10.51
C MET A 106 -6.93 -7.35 -11.59
N HIS A 107 -7.14 -6.43 -12.52
CA HIS A 107 -6.19 -6.10 -13.58
C HIS A 107 -5.45 -4.82 -13.22
N VAL A 108 -4.12 -4.89 -13.19
CA VAL A 108 -3.26 -3.79 -12.74
C VAL A 108 -2.31 -3.37 -13.87
N PRO A 109 -2.56 -2.22 -14.53
CA PRO A 109 -1.67 -1.71 -15.57
C PRO A 109 -0.28 -1.37 -15.03
N LYS A 110 0.76 -1.86 -15.70
CA LYS A 110 2.18 -1.61 -15.41
C LYS A 110 2.90 -1.15 -16.66
N ARG A 111 3.87 -0.24 -16.48
CA ARG A 111 4.76 0.18 -17.56
C ARG A 111 5.64 -0.99 -17.98
N GLU A 112 6.00 -1.03 -19.26
CA GLU A 112 7.00 -1.97 -19.75
C GLU A 112 8.40 -1.55 -19.29
N LEU A 113 9.34 -2.49 -19.31
CA LEU A 113 10.72 -2.23 -18.88
C LEU A 113 11.38 -1.12 -19.72
N ASP A 114 11.13 -1.10 -21.02
CA ASP A 114 11.68 -0.09 -21.92
C ASP A 114 11.15 1.33 -21.65
N ASP A 115 9.96 1.46 -21.04
CA ASP A 115 9.40 2.76 -20.66
C ASP A 115 10.01 3.34 -19.37
N VAL A 116 10.67 2.49 -18.57
CA VAL A 116 11.30 2.92 -17.31
C VAL A 116 12.82 3.07 -17.42
N ILE A 117 13.44 2.49 -18.45
CA ILE A 117 14.87 2.63 -18.71
C ILE A 117 15.11 3.83 -19.63
N PHE A 118 15.73 4.89 -19.09
CA PHE A 118 16.30 5.94 -19.93
C PHE A 118 17.62 5.45 -20.54
N LYS A 119 17.61 5.19 -21.84
CA LYS A 119 18.77 4.68 -22.60
C LYS A 119 19.66 5.84 -23.04
N VAL A 120 20.95 5.76 -22.72
CA VAL A 120 21.98 6.70 -23.17
C VAL A 120 22.91 5.97 -24.13
N TYR A 121 22.55 5.95 -25.41
CA TYR A 121 23.41 5.54 -26.53
C TYR A 121 22.84 6.04 -27.87
#